data_AF-A0A176S6I6-F1
#
_entry.id   AF-A0A176S6I6-F1
#
_cell.length_a   1.000
_cell.length_b   1.000
_cell.length_c   1.000
_cell.angle_alpha   90.00
_cell.angle_beta   90.00
_cell.angle_gamma   90.00
#
_symmetry.space_group_name_H-M   'P 1'
#
loop_
_entity.id
_entity.type
_entity.pdbx_description
1 polymer ?
#
loop_
_entity_poly.entity_id
_entity_poly.type
_entity_poly.pdbx_seq_one_letter_code
_entity_poly.pdbx_strand_id
1 'polypeptide(L)'
;MKAKDVLKIMGITRSHLSRLVKQGKIGVTKQPNGYYVYNAEDVYNYVGRKRRNLNVIYARVSSNKQKADLARQIETLENFCLAQGIKIDQVFSDIASGINFDKRKQFFSLLDLIINGQVEKAFKIQNVKNSSALFR
;
A
#
# COMPACT_ATOMS: atom_id res chain seq x y z
N MET A 1 -26.61 -4.67 3.78
CA MET A 1 -26.49 -3.79 2.59
C MET A 1 -26.29 -4.59 1.32
N LYS A 2 -26.74 -4.10 0.15
CA LYS A 2 -26.45 -4.73 -1.14
C LYS A 2 -25.10 -4.28 -1.68
N ALA A 3 -24.47 -5.11 -2.52
CA ALA A 3 -23.15 -4.80 -3.09
C ALA A 3 -23.11 -3.42 -3.79
N LYS A 4 -24.17 -3.03 -4.52
CA LYS A 4 -24.24 -1.74 -5.21
C LYS A 4 -24.09 -0.56 -4.25
N ASP A 5 -24.76 -0.63 -3.11
CA ASP A 5 -24.74 0.43 -2.09
C ASP A 5 -23.38 0.51 -1.41
N VAL A 6 -22.79 -0.65 -1.11
CA VAL A 6 -21.45 -0.75 -0.51
C VAL A 6 -20.39 -0.13 -1.41
N LEU A 7 -20.41 -0.44 -2.72
CA LEU A 7 -19.46 0.14 -3.68
C LEU A 7 -19.61 1.66 -3.78
N LYS A 8 -20.85 2.16 -3.74
CA LYS A 8 -21.13 3.60 -3.78
C LYS A 8 -20.66 4.31 -2.51
N ILE A 9 -20.90 3.71 -1.33
CA ILE A 9 -20.54 4.29 -0.04
C ILE A 9 -19.02 4.26 0.18
N MET A 10 -18.36 3.17 -0.22
CA MET A 10 -16.92 2.99 0.00
C MET A 10 -16.04 3.59 -1.09
N GLY A 11 -16.58 3.83 -2.29
CA GLY A 11 -15.81 4.32 -3.44
C GLY A 11 -14.74 3.32 -3.92
N ILE A 12 -14.99 2.01 -3.82
CA ILE A 12 -14.04 0.96 -4.19
C ILE A 12 -14.54 0.08 -5.34
N THR A 13 -13.62 -0.66 -5.97
CA THR A 13 -13.95 -1.64 -7.01
C THR A 13 -14.52 -2.93 -6.41
N ARG A 14 -15.23 -3.72 -7.23
CA ARG A 14 -15.75 -5.05 -6.82
C ARG A 14 -14.67 -6.01 -6.38
N SER A 15 -13.52 -6.02 -7.08
CA SER A 15 -12.38 -6.88 -6.72
C SER A 15 -11.84 -6.54 -5.34
N HIS A 16 -11.76 -5.24 -5.02
CA HIS A 16 -11.35 -4.79 -3.70
C HIS A 16 -12.37 -5.18 -2.62
N LEU A 17 -13.67 -4.98 -2.87
CA LEU A 17 -14.72 -5.41 -1.95
C LEU A 17 -14.65 -6.93 -1.67
N SER A 18 -14.46 -7.75 -2.70
CA SER A 18 -14.29 -9.20 -2.55
C SER A 18 -13.06 -9.56 -1.70
N ARG A 19 -11.95 -8.84 -1.88
CA ARG A 19 -10.74 -9.01 -1.06
C ARG A 19 -11.01 -8.69 0.41
N LEU A 20 -11.75 -7.61 0.72
CA LEU A 20 -12.08 -7.24 2.09
C LEU A 20 -12.95 -8.29 2.79
N VAL A 21 -13.91 -8.87 2.05
CA VAL A 21 -14.71 -10.00 2.54
C VAL A 21 -13.84 -11.23 2.82
N LYS A 22 -12.94 -11.60 1.90
CA LYS A 22 -12.00 -12.71 2.09
C LYS A 22 -11.06 -12.50 3.29
N GLN A 23 -10.70 -11.26 3.57
CA GLN A 23 -9.87 -10.89 4.71
C GLN A 23 -10.66 -10.77 6.03
N GLY A 24 -11.98 -10.97 6.02
CA GLY A 24 -12.83 -10.80 7.20
C GLY A 24 -12.99 -9.35 7.67
N LYS A 25 -12.56 -8.37 6.85
CA LYS A 25 -12.69 -6.93 7.17
C LYS A 25 -14.10 -6.39 6.97
N ILE A 26 -14.91 -7.09 6.17
CA ILE A 26 -16.34 -6.82 5.98
C ILE A 26 -17.08 -8.13 6.08
N GLY A 27 -17.92 -8.25 7.10
CA GLY A 27 -18.81 -9.38 7.30
C GLY A 27 -19.88 -9.46 6.21
N VAL A 28 -20.18 -10.68 5.77
CA VAL A 28 -21.25 -10.96 4.82
C VAL A 28 -22.10 -12.13 5.28
N THR A 29 -23.39 -12.07 4.97
CA THR A 29 -24.31 -13.19 5.06
C THR A 29 -24.71 -13.62 3.66
N LYS A 30 -24.50 -14.90 3.34
CA LYS A 30 -24.92 -15.47 2.05
C LYS A 30 -26.40 -15.80 2.10
N GLN A 31 -27.17 -15.22 1.19
CA GLN A 31 -28.59 -15.52 1.04
C GLN A 31 -28.81 -16.83 0.26
N PRO A 32 -30.00 -17.45 0.38
CA PRO A 32 -30.35 -18.69 -0.34
C PRO A 32 -30.21 -18.57 -1.87
N ASN A 33 -30.41 -17.37 -2.42
CA ASN A 33 -30.25 -17.05 -3.84
C ASN A 33 -28.79 -16.81 -4.28
N GLY A 34 -27.81 -17.02 -3.38
CA GLY A 34 -26.39 -16.87 -3.67
C GLY A 34 -25.84 -15.45 -3.54
N TYR A 35 -26.68 -14.43 -3.31
CA TYR A 35 -26.24 -13.05 -3.14
C TYR A 35 -25.71 -12.79 -1.72
N TYR A 36 -24.76 -11.86 -1.59
CA TYR A 36 -24.27 -11.40 -0.28
C TYR A 36 -25.05 -10.20 0.24
N VAL A 37 -25.39 -10.26 1.53
CA VAL A 37 -25.79 -9.11 2.34
C VAL A 37 -24.59 -8.70 3.18
N TYR A 38 -24.11 -7.47 3.01
CA TYR A 38 -22.95 -6.94 3.71
C TYR A 38 -23.37 -6.31 5.04
N ASN A 39 -22.58 -6.51 6.09
CA ASN A 39 -22.76 -5.84 7.37
C ASN A 39 -22.54 -4.33 7.19
N ALA A 40 -23.52 -3.52 7.63
CA ALA A 40 -23.47 -2.08 7.46
C ALA A 40 -22.45 -1.40 8.41
N GLU A 41 -22.33 -1.89 9.64
CA GLU A 41 -21.38 -1.36 10.63
C GLU A 41 -19.95 -1.52 10.14
N ASP A 42 -19.59 -2.70 9.61
CA ASP A 42 -18.27 -2.94 9.04
C ASP A 42 -17.96 -1.98 7.88
N VAL A 43 -18.96 -1.74 7.04
CA VAL A 43 -18.85 -0.82 5.90
C VAL A 43 -18.63 0.61 6.38
N TYR A 44 -19.45 1.10 7.31
CA TYR A 44 -19.30 2.46 7.85
C TYR A 44 -18.01 2.64 8.65
N ASN A 45 -17.62 1.65 9.45
CA ASN A 45 -16.36 1.62 10.18
C ASN A 45 -15.16 1.66 9.23
N TYR A 46 -15.25 0.95 8.11
CA TYR A 46 -14.21 1.00 7.08
C TYR A 46 -14.15 2.38 6.41
N VAL A 47 -15.28 2.99 6.09
CA VAL A 47 -15.34 4.34 5.50
C VAL A 47 -14.81 5.41 6.47
N GLY A 48 -15.07 5.27 7.77
CA GLY A 48 -14.50 6.12 8.82
C GLY A 48 -12.97 6.05 8.88
N ARG A 49 -12.36 4.95 8.41
CA ARG A 49 -10.91 4.87 8.13
C ARG A 49 -10.64 5.52 6.78
N LYS A 50 -10.74 6.85 6.70
CA LYS A 50 -10.41 7.63 5.49
C LYS A 50 -9.08 7.12 4.91
N ARG A 51 -9.10 6.71 3.65
CA ARG A 51 -7.87 6.45 2.90
C ARG A 51 -7.09 7.75 2.80
N ARG A 52 -5.88 7.76 3.33
CA ARG A 52 -4.99 8.93 3.28
C ARG A 52 -4.32 9.12 1.91
N ASN A 53 -4.48 8.16 0.99
CA ASN A 53 -3.89 8.18 -0.36
C ASN A 53 -2.43 8.64 -0.36
N LEU A 54 -1.64 8.02 0.51
CA LEU A 54 -0.26 8.41 0.76
C LEU A 54 0.61 8.07 -0.45
N ASN A 55 1.44 9.01 -0.85
CA ASN A 55 2.56 8.76 -1.74
C ASN A 55 3.80 8.51 -0.90
N VAL A 56 4.43 7.35 -1.10
CA VAL A 56 5.50 6.89 -0.21
C VAL A 56 6.73 6.46 -0.97
N ILE A 57 7.90 6.72 -0.39
CA ILE A 57 9.18 6.21 -0.91
C ILE A 57 9.60 5.00 -0.08
N TYR A 58 10.14 3.97 -0.72
CA TYR A 58 10.84 2.88 -0.07
C TYR A 58 12.26 2.71 -0.62
N ALA A 59 13.27 2.76 0.24
CA ALA A 59 14.67 2.55 -0.12
C ALA A 59 15.34 1.50 0.78
N ARG A 60 16.29 0.73 0.25
CA ARG A 60 16.99 -0.30 1.02
C ARG A 60 18.43 -0.51 0.55
N VAL A 61 19.35 -0.61 1.51
CA VAL A 61 20.73 -1.07 1.27
C VAL A 61 21.05 -2.30 2.11
N SER A 62 22.05 -3.08 1.69
CA SER A 62 22.38 -4.36 2.33
C SER A 62 23.36 -4.23 3.51
N SER A 63 24.14 -3.14 3.55
CA SER A 63 25.17 -2.90 4.56
C SER A 63 25.15 -1.45 5.06
N ASN A 64 25.51 -1.25 6.34
CA ASN A 64 25.71 0.08 6.93
C ASN A 64 26.75 0.92 6.18
N LYS A 65 27.73 0.28 5.52
CA LYS A 65 28.73 0.98 4.70
C LYS A 65 28.09 1.75 3.52
N GLN A 66 26.90 1.35 3.10
CA GLN A 66 26.15 1.96 1.99
C GLN A 66 25.13 3.00 2.48
N LYS A 67 25.21 3.46 3.73
CA LYS A 67 24.26 4.47 4.27
C LYS A 67 24.26 5.77 3.47
N ALA A 68 25.43 6.20 2.97
CA ALA A 68 25.53 7.37 2.11
C ALA A 68 24.81 7.14 0.76
N ASP A 69 24.88 5.93 0.21
CA ASP A 69 24.17 5.56 -1.01
C ASP A 69 22.65 5.53 -0.79
N LEU A 70 22.20 5.03 0.37
CA LEU A 70 20.77 5.06 0.76
C LEU A 70 20.23 6.50 0.78
N ALA A 71 20.97 7.44 1.36
CA ALA A 71 20.57 8.84 1.42
C ALA A 71 20.44 9.46 0.00
N ARG A 72 21.42 9.20 -0.87
CA ARG A 72 21.37 9.64 -2.28
C ARG A 72 20.19 9.03 -3.05
N GLN A 73 19.87 7.76 -2.79
CA GLN A 73 18.72 7.10 -3.41
C GLN A 73 17.39 7.77 -3.00
N ILE A 74 17.24 8.11 -1.72
CA ILE A 74 16.06 8.82 -1.22
C ILE A 74 15.95 10.20 -1.86
N GLU A 75 17.03 10.99 -1.83
CA GLU A 75 17.08 12.34 -2.41
C GLU A 75 16.75 12.33 -3.91
N THR A 76 17.28 11.35 -4.65
CA THR A 76 16.97 11.19 -6.09
C THR A 76 15.48 10.94 -6.32
N LEU A 77 14.85 10.10 -5.48
CA LEU A 77 13.41 9.82 -5.58
C LEU A 77 12.56 11.02 -5.17
N GLU A 78 12.96 11.74 -4.13
CA GLU A 78 12.28 12.97 -3.72
C GLU A 78 12.32 14.01 -4.83
N ASN A 79 13.49 14.26 -5.42
CA ASN A 79 13.65 15.19 -6.54
C ASN A 79 12.84 14.76 -7.76
N PHE A 80 12.83 13.46 -8.10
CA PHE A 80 11.99 12.94 -9.16
C PHE A 80 10.49 13.21 -8.90
N CYS A 81 10.02 12.93 -7.68
CA CYS A 81 8.61 13.14 -7.33
C CYS A 81 8.24 14.62 -7.33
N LEU A 82 9.11 15.48 -6.80
CA LEU A 82 8.95 16.93 -6.84
C LEU A 82 8.87 17.45 -8.28
N ALA A 83 9.74 16.97 -9.18
CA ALA A 83 9.72 17.36 -10.60
C ALA A 83 8.44 16.92 -11.32
N GLN A 84 7.79 15.85 -10.85
CA GLN A 84 6.51 15.35 -11.36
C GLN A 84 5.29 15.98 -10.65
N GLY A 85 5.49 16.91 -9.72
CA GLY A 85 4.41 17.52 -8.93
C GLY A 85 3.78 16.56 -7.91
N ILE A 86 4.45 15.47 -7.58
CA ILE A 86 3.99 14.46 -6.62
C ILE A 86 4.54 14.81 -5.25
N LYS A 87 3.65 15.16 -4.32
CA LYS A 87 3.99 15.33 -2.91
C LYS A 87 4.20 13.96 -2.26
N ILE A 88 5.36 13.75 -1.65
CA ILE A 88 5.65 12.58 -0.83
C ILE A 88 5.19 12.82 0.61
N ASP A 89 4.47 11.85 1.17
CA ASP A 89 3.95 11.93 2.53
C ASP A 89 4.87 11.22 3.53
N GLN A 90 5.47 10.10 3.14
CA GLN A 90 6.34 9.31 4.01
C GLN A 90 7.49 8.62 3.25
N VAL A 91 8.63 8.49 3.91
CA VAL A 91 9.80 7.76 3.42
C VAL A 91 10.10 6.60 4.37
N PHE A 92 10.19 5.40 3.80
CA PHE A 92 10.54 4.16 4.48
C PHE A 92 11.93 3.71 4.03
N SER A 93 12.81 3.39 4.97
CA SER A 93 14.18 2.97 4.63
C SER A 93 14.69 1.86 5.53
N ASP A 94 15.31 0.83 4.96
CA ASP A 94 15.92 -0.26 5.73
C ASP A 94 17.40 -0.48 5.38
N ILE A 95 18.20 -0.82 6.38
CA ILE A 95 19.56 -1.36 6.20
C ILE A 95 19.53 -2.83 6.62
N ALA A 96 19.33 -3.71 5.64
CA ALA A 96 19.21 -5.14 5.90
C ALA A 96 19.63 -5.97 4.69
N SER A 97 20.32 -7.08 4.96
CA SER A 97 20.70 -8.04 3.92
C SER A 97 19.48 -8.69 3.26
N GLY A 98 19.71 -9.35 2.11
CA GLY A 98 18.67 -10.09 1.39
C GLY A 98 18.00 -11.18 2.24
N ILE A 99 18.76 -11.75 3.17
CA ILE A 99 18.41 -12.93 3.96
C ILE A 99 17.66 -12.55 5.25
N ASN A 100 18.00 -11.41 5.85
CA ASN A 100 17.40 -10.99 7.12
C ASN A 100 16.15 -10.15 6.89
N PHE A 101 15.01 -10.82 6.70
CA PHE A 101 13.71 -10.18 6.57
C PHE A 101 13.24 -9.54 7.89
N ASP A 102 13.56 -10.13 9.04
CA ASP A 102 13.13 -9.62 10.37
C ASP A 102 13.66 -8.22 10.69
N LYS A 103 14.73 -7.79 10.01
CA LYS A 103 15.33 -6.47 10.18
C LYS A 103 14.67 -5.39 9.32
N ARG A 104 13.72 -5.73 8.44
CA ARG A 104 13.04 -4.80 7.53
C ARG A 104 11.76 -4.23 8.13
N LYS A 105 11.89 -3.55 9.26
CA LYS A 105 10.74 -3.02 10.00
C LYS A 105 9.97 -1.99 9.17
N GLN A 106 10.69 -1.11 8.46
CA GLN A 106 10.06 -0.06 7.65
C GLN A 106 9.31 -0.66 6.46
N PHE A 107 9.82 -1.76 5.88
CA PHE A 107 9.11 -2.50 4.85
C PHE A 107 7.77 -3.08 5.34
N PHE A 108 7.74 -3.69 6.52
CA PHE A 108 6.49 -4.22 7.06
C PHE A 108 5.48 -3.11 7.40
N SER A 109 5.94 -1.99 7.96
CA SER A 109 5.07 -0.82 8.17
C SER A 109 4.48 -0.29 6.87
N LEU A 110 5.28 -0.24 5.79
CA LEU A 110 4.77 0.09 4.47
C LEU A 110 3.74 -0.94 3.96
N LEU A 111 4.01 -2.23 4.12
CA LEU A 111 3.07 -3.29 3.74
C LEU A 111 1.75 -3.14 4.50
N ASP A 112 1.77 -2.84 5.79
CA ASP A 112 0.55 -2.61 6.58
C ASP A 112 -0.26 -1.44 6.01
N LEU A 113 0.39 -0.34 5.64
CA LEU A 113 -0.29 0.79 4.98
C LEU A 113 -0.88 0.40 3.63
N ILE A 114 -0.16 -0.37 2.81
CA ILE A 114 -0.66 -0.88 1.52
C ILE A 114 -1.86 -1.83 1.73
N ILE A 115 -1.75 -2.76 2.67
CA ILE A 115 -2.80 -3.73 3.02
C ILE A 115 -4.06 -3.00 3.52
N ASN A 116 -3.86 -1.91 4.25
CA ASN A 116 -4.92 -1.03 4.73
C ASN A 116 -5.41 -0.04 3.66
N GLY A 117 -4.87 -0.09 2.44
CA GLY A 117 -5.27 0.75 1.32
C GLY A 117 -5.00 2.23 1.55
N GLN A 118 -4.03 2.55 2.42
CA GLN A 118 -3.65 3.91 2.77
C GLN A 118 -2.63 4.50 1.79
N VAL A 119 -1.99 3.66 0.97
CA VAL A 119 -0.99 4.07 -0.03
C VAL A 119 -1.63 4.16 -1.40
N GLU A 120 -1.43 5.29 -2.08
CA GLU A 120 -1.81 5.48 -3.48
C GLU A 120 -0.68 5.02 -4.41
N LYS A 121 0.54 5.53 -4.19
CA LYS A 121 1.73 5.21 -4.99
C LYS A 121 2.92 4.95 -4.08
N ALA A 122 3.71 3.92 -4.44
CA ALA A 122 4.97 3.61 -3.78
C ALA A 122 6.12 3.70 -4.79
N PHE A 123 7.15 4.47 -4.46
CA PHE A 123 8.33 4.68 -5.30
C PHE A 123 9.53 3.95 -4.72
N LYS A 124 10.29 3.27 -5.58
CA LYS A 124 11.53 2.58 -5.21
C LYS A 124 12.49 2.66 -6.38
N ILE A 125 13.76 2.94 -6.10
CA ILE A 125 14.81 2.84 -7.12
C ILE A 125 14.99 1.37 -7.51
N GLN A 126 14.83 1.10 -8.80
CA GLN A 126 15.29 -0.14 -9.40
C GLN A 126 16.77 0.03 -9.72
N ASN A 127 17.64 -0.74 -9.07
CA ASN A 127 19.02 -0.86 -9.53
C ASN A 127 18.95 -1.54 -10.90
N VAL A 128 19.15 -0.75 -11.96
CA VAL A 128 19.26 -1.26 -13.34
C VAL A 128 20.63 -1.92 -13.48
N LYS A 129 20.74 -3.12 -12.90
CA LYS A 129 21.50 -4.20 -13.51
C LYS A 129 20.44 -5.21 -13.97
N ASN A 130 20.10 -5.10 -15.26
CA ASN A 130 19.12 -5.87 -16.03
C ASN A 130 17.67 -5.34 -16.07
N SER A 131 17.35 -4.82 -17.26
CA SER A 131 16.08 -4.68 -17.98
C SER A 131 14.73 -4.74 -17.24
N SER A 132 13.98 -3.66 -17.43
CA SER A 132 12.52 -3.58 -17.63
C SER A 132 11.61 -4.30 -16.62
N ALA A 133 11.09 -3.56 -15.64
CA ALA A 133 9.72 -3.73 -15.17
C ALA A 133 9.23 -2.50 -14.38
N LEU A 134 8.62 -1.55 -15.09
CA LEU A 134 7.70 -0.58 -14.51
C LEU A 134 6.44 -1.35 -14.08
N PHE A 135 6.23 -1.53 -12.77
CA PHE A 135 4.91 -1.91 -12.27
C PHE A 135 3.99 -0.69 -12.38
N ARG A 136 3.08 -0.73 -13.37
CA ARG A 136 1.91 0.14 -13.49
C ARG A 136 0.81 -0.29 -12.53
#